data_AF-A0A955Q3F2-F1
#
_entry.id   AF-A0A955Q3F2-F1
#
_cell.length_a   1.000
_cell.length_b   1.000
_cell.length_c   1.000
_cell.angle_alpha   90.00
_cell.angle_beta   90.00
_cell.angle_gamma   90.00
#
_symmetry.space_group_name_H-M   'P 1'
#
loop_
_entity.id
_entity.type
_entity.pdbx_description
1 polymer ?
#
loop_
_entity_poly.entity_id
_entity_poly.type
_entity_poly.pdbx_seq_one_letter_code
_entity_poly.pdbx_strand_id
1 'polypeptide(L)'
;MYQEKVKQGVQQAMTQCPTINHNTTITALQQLNQTFTTLYNDLREGIQESTKDEMASLMRKLHNNEDITSQEIELIRLWIIGDAHSYIKMENNYEEWIQEAQRLVEVVKSLSTKKLTPSLMGDLQGVARDATRTLSDIAFYKENLERAKNFEDSVKNLTADNKLFLAEMLKAKMTSDNV
;
A
#
# COMPACT_ATOMS: atom_id res chain seq x y z
N MET A 1 -13.73 13.92 15.94
CA MET A 1 -12.56 14.66 15.42
C MET A 1 -12.03 14.05 14.12
N TYR A 2 -11.73 12.75 14.06
CA TYR A 2 -11.22 12.10 12.84
C TYR A 2 -12.17 12.19 11.62
N GLN A 3 -13.49 12.05 11.84
CA GLN A 3 -14.47 12.12 10.74
C GLN A 3 -14.42 13.45 9.97
N GLU A 4 -14.14 14.54 10.67
CA GLU A 4 -14.04 15.87 10.05
C GLU A 4 -12.73 16.01 9.27
N LYS A 5 -11.61 15.53 9.83
CA LYS A 5 -10.31 15.49 9.11
C LYS A 5 -10.42 14.69 7.82
N VAL A 6 -10.99 13.48 7.88
CA VAL A 6 -11.19 12.62 6.71
C VAL A 6 -12.07 13.31 5.66
N LYS A 7 -13.20 13.91 6.06
CA LYS A 7 -14.07 14.67 5.14
C LYS A 7 -13.33 15.82 4.46
N GLN A 8 -12.55 16.58 5.23
CA GLN A 8 -11.76 17.69 4.70
C GLN A 8 -10.68 17.20 3.74
N GLY A 9 -9.95 16.13 4.08
CA GLY A 9 -8.93 15.54 3.22
C GLY A 9 -9.51 15.01 1.89
N VAL A 10 -10.66 14.33 1.94
CA VAL A 10 -11.38 13.90 0.72
C VAL A 10 -11.78 15.09 -0.13
N GLN A 11 -12.36 16.13 0.47
CA GLN A 11 -12.76 17.33 -0.26
C GLN A 11 -11.56 18.05 -0.89
N GLN A 12 -10.43 18.13 -0.17
CA GLN A 12 -9.19 18.72 -0.71
C GLN A 12 -8.67 17.92 -1.90
N ALA A 13 -8.59 16.58 -1.79
CA ALA A 13 -8.20 15.71 -2.89
C ALA A 13 -9.12 15.91 -4.10
N MET A 14 -10.43 15.93 -3.90
CA MET A 14 -11.42 16.16 -4.96
C MET A 14 -11.33 17.54 -5.61
N THR A 15 -10.89 18.57 -4.90
CA THR A 15 -10.78 19.93 -5.44
C THR A 15 -9.50 20.11 -6.26
N GLN A 16 -8.43 19.39 -5.90
CA GLN A 16 -7.13 19.44 -6.58
C GLN A 16 -7.02 18.48 -7.78
N CYS A 17 -7.71 17.33 -7.72
CA CYS A 17 -7.70 16.28 -8.75
C CYS A 17 -8.28 16.64 -10.14
N PRO A 18 -9.30 17.53 -10.31
CA PRO A 18 -9.95 17.79 -11.59
C PRO A 18 -9.08 18.49 -12.66
N THR A 19 -7.78 18.66 -12.41
CA THR A 19 -6.87 19.42 -13.29
C THR A 19 -5.58 18.69 -13.64
N ILE A 20 -5.46 17.39 -13.36
CA ILE A 20 -4.32 16.61 -13.84
C ILE A 20 -4.44 16.44 -15.36
N ASN A 21 -3.56 17.09 -16.09
CA ASN A 21 -3.41 17.02 -17.54
C ASN A 21 -1.96 17.32 -17.93
N HIS A 22 -1.67 17.38 -19.22
CA HIS A 22 -0.31 17.62 -19.71
C HIS A 22 0.33 18.96 -19.28
N ASN A 23 -0.47 19.93 -18.83
CA ASN A 23 -0.01 21.24 -18.35
C ASN A 23 0.14 21.30 -16.81
N THR A 24 -0.16 20.22 -16.09
CA THR A 24 -0.02 20.20 -14.62
C THR A 24 1.44 20.34 -14.24
N THR A 25 1.72 21.31 -13.36
CA THR A 25 3.10 21.57 -12.91
C THR A 25 3.57 20.49 -11.94
N ILE A 26 4.89 20.30 -11.87
CA ILE A 26 5.51 19.40 -10.88
C ILE A 26 5.09 19.79 -9.46
N THR A 27 5.04 21.09 -9.16
CA THR A 27 4.58 21.59 -7.85
C THR A 27 3.15 21.18 -7.52
N ALA A 28 2.24 21.24 -8.50
CA ALA A 28 0.86 20.79 -8.30
C ALA A 28 0.79 19.27 -8.05
N LEU A 29 1.58 18.47 -8.77
CA LEU A 29 1.66 17.02 -8.53
C LEU A 29 2.23 16.69 -7.14
N GLN A 30 3.25 17.43 -6.69
CA GLN A 30 3.83 17.27 -5.35
C GLN A 30 2.84 17.64 -4.24
N GLN A 31 2.08 18.72 -4.42
CA GLN A 31 1.03 19.12 -3.48
C GLN A 31 -0.07 18.07 -3.40
N LEU A 32 -0.53 17.57 -4.55
CA LEU A 32 -1.55 16.52 -4.58
C LEU A 32 -1.05 15.23 -3.93
N ASN A 33 0.20 14.83 -4.18
CA ASN A 33 0.81 13.69 -3.50
C ASN A 33 0.79 13.88 -1.98
N GLN A 34 1.18 15.06 -1.49
CA GLN A 34 1.11 15.37 -0.06
C GLN A 34 -0.33 15.29 0.49
N THR A 35 -1.32 15.79 -0.26
CA THR A 35 -2.73 15.69 0.13
C THR A 35 -3.18 14.22 0.25
N PHE A 36 -2.82 13.35 -0.69
CA PHE A 36 -3.14 11.92 -0.60
C PHE A 36 -2.38 11.23 0.55
N THR A 37 -1.11 11.57 0.80
CA THR A 37 -0.36 11.05 1.96
C THR A 37 -1.05 11.44 3.26
N THR A 38 -1.45 12.71 3.41
CA THR A 38 -2.17 13.17 4.61
C THR A 38 -3.51 12.47 4.76
N LEU A 39 -4.31 12.38 3.68
CA LEU A 39 -5.60 11.70 3.71
C LEU A 39 -5.47 10.22 4.07
N TYR A 40 -4.46 9.52 3.54
CA TYR A 40 -4.17 8.14 3.90
C TYR A 40 -3.90 7.98 5.41
N ASN A 41 -3.10 8.87 5.99
CA ASN A 41 -2.80 8.87 7.42
C ASN A 41 -4.04 9.18 8.26
N ASP A 42 -4.84 10.19 7.88
CA ASP A 42 -6.09 10.54 8.57
C ASP A 42 -7.11 9.39 8.52
N LEU A 43 -7.18 8.65 7.41
CA LEU A 43 -8.03 7.46 7.27
C LEU A 43 -7.56 6.33 8.20
N ARG A 44 -6.25 6.06 8.24
CA ARG A 44 -5.66 5.07 9.14
C ARG A 44 -5.93 5.42 10.60
N GLU A 45 -5.66 6.66 11.01
CA GLU A 45 -5.93 7.14 12.37
C GLU A 45 -7.42 7.09 12.70
N GLY A 46 -8.29 7.44 11.74
CA GLY A 46 -9.74 7.36 11.91
C GLY A 46 -10.23 5.93 12.13
N ILE A 47 -9.68 4.95 11.42
CA ILE A 47 -9.97 3.52 11.64
C ILE A 47 -9.50 3.11 13.04
N GLN A 48 -8.27 3.45 13.42
CA GLN A 48 -7.72 3.09 14.73
C GLN A 48 -8.52 3.70 15.88
N GLU A 49 -8.80 5.00 15.82
CA GLU A 49 -9.55 5.71 16.86
C GLU A 49 -11.00 5.23 16.97
N SER A 50 -11.64 4.91 15.84
CA SER A 50 -13.03 4.44 15.82
C SER A 50 -13.22 3.00 16.28
N THR A 51 -12.15 2.21 16.34
CA THR A 51 -12.21 0.78 16.69
C THR A 51 -11.26 0.39 17.84
N LYS A 52 -10.70 1.38 18.54
CA LYS A 52 -9.66 1.17 19.57
C LYS A 52 -10.15 0.34 20.75
N ASP A 53 -11.39 0.52 21.16
CA ASP A 53 -11.94 -0.14 22.35
C ASP A 53 -12.24 -1.61 22.04
N GLU A 54 -12.82 -1.91 20.86
CA GLU A 54 -12.98 -3.28 20.39
C GLU A 54 -11.63 -3.97 20.21
N MET A 55 -10.65 -3.27 19.62
CA MET A 55 -9.31 -3.82 19.41
C MET A 55 -8.58 -4.08 20.74
N ALA A 56 -8.69 -3.18 21.71
CA ALA A 56 -8.12 -3.38 23.05
C ALA A 56 -8.72 -4.60 23.76
N SER A 57 -10.02 -4.84 23.58
CA SER A 57 -10.67 -6.06 24.09
C SER A 57 -10.15 -7.31 23.40
N LEU A 58 -10.01 -7.26 22.07
CA LEU A 58 -9.52 -8.37 21.26
C LEU A 58 -8.06 -8.73 21.58
N MET A 59 -7.20 -7.74 21.82
CA MET A 59 -5.82 -8.00 22.24
C MET A 59 -5.73 -8.74 23.58
N ARG A 60 -6.65 -8.49 24.53
CA ARG A 60 -6.72 -9.26 25.78
C ARG A 60 -7.08 -10.71 25.51
N LYS A 61 -8.05 -10.96 24.64
CA LYS A 61 -8.44 -12.31 24.22
C LYS A 61 -7.27 -13.06 23.58
N LEU A 62 -6.56 -12.41 22.67
CA LEU A 62 -5.37 -12.98 22.01
C LEU A 62 -4.29 -13.36 23.02
N HIS A 63 -4.00 -12.49 24.00
CA HIS A 63 -3.04 -12.78 25.09
C HIS A 63 -3.45 -13.94 25.98
N ASN A 64 -4.74 -14.04 26.30
CA ASN A 64 -5.28 -15.09 27.17
C ASN A 64 -5.56 -16.40 26.43
N ASN A 65 -5.22 -16.47 25.14
CA ASN A 65 -5.54 -17.59 24.25
C ASN A 65 -7.06 -17.93 24.22
N GLU A 66 -7.91 -16.92 24.38
CA GLU A 66 -9.37 -17.08 24.26
C GLU A 66 -9.78 -17.29 22.80
N ASP A 67 -11.00 -17.81 22.60
CA ASP A 67 -11.56 -18.01 21.26
C ASP A 67 -11.82 -16.68 20.56
N ILE A 68 -11.48 -16.62 19.27
CA ILE A 68 -11.64 -15.44 18.42
C ILE A 68 -12.74 -15.73 17.40
N THR A 69 -13.74 -14.85 17.37
CA THR A 69 -14.88 -14.95 16.44
C THR A 69 -14.51 -14.45 15.04
N SER A 70 -15.29 -14.83 14.03
CA SER A 70 -15.08 -14.36 12.66
C SER A 70 -15.12 -12.84 12.54
N GLN A 71 -16.03 -12.16 13.25
CA GLN A 71 -16.11 -10.68 13.28
C GLN A 71 -14.85 -10.05 13.87
N GLU A 72 -14.24 -10.68 14.88
CA GLU A 72 -12.99 -10.23 15.45
C GLU A 72 -11.81 -10.45 14.49
N ILE A 73 -11.81 -11.54 13.71
CA ILE A 73 -10.83 -11.72 12.62
C ILE A 73 -10.97 -10.61 11.57
N GLU A 74 -12.18 -10.20 11.21
CA GLU A 74 -12.38 -9.06 10.29
C GLU A 74 -11.77 -7.77 10.84
N LEU A 75 -11.90 -7.53 12.14
CA LEU A 75 -11.31 -6.37 12.78
C LEU A 75 -9.77 -6.43 12.79
N ILE A 76 -9.18 -7.60 13.06
CA ILE A 76 -7.73 -7.81 12.95
C ILE A 76 -7.27 -7.59 11.50
N ARG A 77 -8.02 -8.13 10.53
CA ARG A 77 -7.74 -7.97 9.10
C ARG A 77 -7.69 -6.51 8.72
N LEU A 78 -8.69 -5.73 9.14
CA LEU A 78 -8.76 -4.29 8.90
C LEU A 78 -7.50 -3.56 9.41
N TRP A 79 -7.02 -3.90 10.60
CA TRP A 79 -5.86 -3.24 11.20
C TRP A 79 -4.51 -3.67 10.61
N ILE A 80 -4.36 -4.93 10.23
CA ILE A 80 -3.09 -5.47 9.76
C ILE A 80 -2.90 -5.27 8.25
N ILE A 81 -3.92 -5.59 7.46
CA ILE A 81 -3.86 -5.61 5.99
C ILE A 81 -5.00 -4.85 5.30
N GLY A 82 -5.81 -4.05 6.02
CA GLY A 82 -6.97 -3.37 5.44
C GLY A 82 -6.62 -2.43 4.28
N ASP A 83 -5.49 -1.74 4.38
CA ASP A 83 -4.89 -0.92 3.32
C ASP A 83 -4.52 -1.76 2.10
N ALA A 84 -3.73 -2.82 2.30
CA ALA A 84 -3.25 -3.70 1.24
C ALA A 84 -4.41 -4.37 0.51
N HIS A 85 -5.39 -4.90 1.25
CA HIS A 85 -6.56 -5.55 0.67
C HIS A 85 -7.41 -4.57 -0.14
N SER A 86 -7.61 -3.35 0.35
CA SER A 86 -8.35 -2.31 -0.36
C SER A 86 -7.61 -1.85 -1.62
N TYR A 87 -6.28 -1.70 -1.53
CA TYR A 87 -5.43 -1.34 -2.67
C TYR A 87 -5.51 -2.40 -3.78
N ILE A 88 -5.28 -3.67 -3.47
CA ILE A 88 -5.33 -4.78 -4.45
C ILE A 88 -6.69 -4.85 -5.15
N LYS A 89 -7.79 -4.61 -4.40
CA LYS A 89 -9.15 -4.63 -4.94
C LYS A 89 -9.41 -3.49 -5.94
N MET A 90 -8.76 -2.36 -5.77
CA MET A 90 -8.98 -1.15 -6.59
C MET A 90 -7.97 -1.01 -7.73
N GLU A 91 -6.78 -1.59 -7.58
CA GLU A 91 -5.72 -1.54 -8.59
C GLU A 91 -6.10 -2.33 -9.85
N ASN A 92 -5.93 -1.70 -11.01
CA ASN A 92 -6.32 -2.23 -12.30
C ASN A 92 -5.21 -2.18 -13.37
N ASN A 93 -4.04 -1.62 -13.06
CA ASN A 93 -2.94 -1.43 -14.03
C ASN A 93 -1.86 -2.51 -13.96
N TYR A 94 -1.99 -3.50 -13.07
CA TYR A 94 -0.95 -4.51 -12.85
C TYR A 94 -0.51 -5.22 -14.14
N GLU A 95 -1.46 -5.63 -14.97
CA GLU A 95 -1.16 -6.28 -16.26
C GLU A 95 -0.49 -5.34 -17.26
N GLU A 96 -0.85 -4.05 -17.26
CA GLU A 96 -0.22 -3.05 -18.11
C GLU A 96 1.25 -2.83 -17.71
N TRP A 97 1.54 -2.79 -16.41
CA TRP A 97 2.92 -2.70 -15.93
C TRP A 97 3.76 -3.92 -16.31
N ILE A 98 3.20 -5.13 -16.26
CA ILE A 98 3.88 -6.35 -16.71
C ILE A 98 4.20 -6.28 -18.19
N GLN A 99 3.25 -5.85 -19.02
CA GLN A 99 3.46 -5.67 -20.46
C GLN A 99 4.52 -4.60 -20.74
N GLU A 100 4.50 -3.50 -19.99
CA GLU A 100 5.48 -2.43 -20.14
C GLU A 100 6.89 -2.88 -19.75
N ALA A 101 7.03 -3.61 -18.64
CA ALA A 101 8.31 -4.19 -18.23
C ALA A 101 8.86 -5.16 -19.30
N GLN A 102 8.00 -5.99 -19.90
CA GLN A 102 8.39 -6.87 -21.00
C GLN A 102 8.84 -6.07 -22.23
N ARG A 103 8.09 -5.03 -22.62
CA ARG A 103 8.45 -4.13 -23.72
C ARG A 103 9.82 -3.49 -23.50
N LEU A 104 10.10 -2.99 -22.30
CA LEU A 104 11.37 -2.36 -21.94
C LEU A 104 12.55 -3.35 -22.04
N VAL A 105 12.36 -4.60 -21.63
CA VAL A 105 13.36 -5.67 -21.81
C VAL A 105 13.66 -5.92 -23.30
N GLU A 106 12.63 -5.95 -24.15
CA GLU A 106 12.83 -6.10 -25.60
C GLU A 106 13.57 -4.90 -26.22
N VAL A 107 13.33 -3.68 -25.73
CA VAL A 107 14.11 -2.50 -26.13
C VAL A 107 15.58 -2.67 -25.76
N VAL A 108 15.89 -3.10 -24.53
CA VAL A 108 17.28 -3.36 -24.10
C VAL A 108 17.94 -4.41 -25.01
N LYS A 109 17.25 -5.52 -25.30
CA LYS A 109 17.74 -6.57 -26.21
C LYS A 109 18.03 -6.02 -27.62
N SER A 110 17.14 -5.20 -28.15
CA SER A 110 17.32 -4.59 -29.47
C SER A 110 18.55 -3.66 -29.49
N LEU A 111 18.72 -2.84 -28.45
CA LEU A 111 19.83 -1.91 -28.34
C LEU A 111 21.17 -2.60 -28.08
N SER A 112 21.20 -3.74 -27.39
CA SER A 112 22.44 -4.45 -27.05
C SER A 112 23.15 -5.07 -28.26
N THR A 113 22.44 -5.25 -29.39
CA THR A 113 23.03 -5.73 -30.65
C THR A 113 23.87 -4.66 -31.37
N LYS A 114 23.75 -3.40 -30.97
CA LYS A 114 24.40 -2.26 -31.61
C LYS A 114 25.77 -1.98 -30.97
N LYS A 115 26.66 -1.33 -31.73
CA LYS A 115 27.94 -0.85 -31.19
C LYS A 115 27.67 0.17 -30.08
N LEU A 116 28.30 -0.03 -28.93
CA LEU A 116 28.17 0.86 -27.79
C LEU A 116 28.82 2.22 -28.09
N THR A 117 28.00 3.26 -28.13
CA THR A 117 28.41 4.66 -28.29
C THR A 117 27.85 5.48 -27.13
N PRO A 118 28.40 6.68 -26.82
CA PRO A 118 27.85 7.53 -25.76
C PRO A 118 26.37 7.86 -25.94
N SER A 119 25.90 8.06 -27.17
CA SER A 119 24.46 8.28 -27.45
C SER A 119 23.63 7.05 -27.08
N LEU A 120 24.06 5.85 -27.49
CA LEU A 120 23.36 4.60 -27.16
C LEU A 120 23.37 4.32 -25.65
N MET A 121 24.45 4.68 -24.95
CA MET A 121 24.50 4.60 -23.49
C MET A 121 23.44 5.51 -22.85
N GLY A 122 23.22 6.71 -23.40
CA GLY A 122 22.14 7.61 -22.97
C GLY A 122 20.75 7.00 -23.20
N ASP A 123 20.52 6.38 -24.36
CA ASP A 123 19.25 5.70 -24.64
C ASP A 123 19.00 4.54 -23.66
N LEU A 124 20.01 3.70 -23.44
CA LEU A 124 19.97 2.60 -22.47
C LEU A 124 19.74 3.10 -21.04
N GLN A 125 20.34 4.24 -20.66
CA GLN A 125 20.11 4.86 -19.36
C GLN A 125 18.64 5.30 -19.22
N GLY A 126 18.02 5.85 -20.27
CA GLY A 126 16.61 6.19 -20.30
C GLY A 126 15.71 4.97 -20.08
N VAL A 127 15.95 3.89 -20.84
CA VAL A 127 15.21 2.63 -20.74
C VAL A 127 15.36 2.01 -19.35
N ALA A 128 16.57 2.00 -18.79
CA ALA A 128 16.82 1.48 -17.45
C ALA A 128 16.09 2.29 -16.36
N ARG A 129 16.03 3.62 -16.51
CA ARG A 129 15.31 4.50 -15.59
C ARG A 129 13.81 4.22 -15.61
N ASP A 130 13.23 4.03 -16.79
CA ASP A 130 11.82 3.70 -16.96
C ASP A 130 11.50 2.33 -16.34
N ALA A 131 12.30 1.31 -16.68
CA ALA A 131 12.16 -0.04 -16.14
C ALA A 131 12.23 -0.07 -14.61
N THR A 132 13.12 0.72 -14.00
CA THR A 132 13.24 0.80 -12.54
C THR A 132 11.96 1.33 -11.89
N ARG A 133 11.24 2.25 -12.53
CA ARG A 133 9.97 2.77 -12.02
C ARG A 133 8.87 1.72 -12.18
N THR A 134 8.69 1.16 -13.37
CA THR A 134 7.67 0.13 -13.65
C THR A 134 7.84 -1.10 -12.76
N LEU A 135 9.09 -1.56 -12.54
CA LEU A 135 9.37 -2.70 -11.67
C LEU A 135 9.07 -2.39 -10.20
N SER A 136 9.25 -1.15 -9.76
CA SER A 136 8.87 -0.73 -8.41
C SER A 136 7.36 -0.82 -8.20
N ASP A 137 6.55 -0.42 -9.18
CA ASP A 137 5.08 -0.52 -9.11
C ASP A 137 4.62 -1.99 -9.06
N ILE A 138 5.23 -2.86 -9.87
CA ILE A 138 5.00 -4.31 -9.85
C ILE A 138 5.37 -4.91 -8.49
N ALA A 139 6.54 -4.56 -7.96
CA ALA A 139 7.02 -5.06 -6.68
C ALA A 139 6.08 -4.63 -5.55
N PHE A 140 5.69 -3.36 -5.50
CA PHE A 140 4.74 -2.83 -4.52
C PHE A 140 3.40 -3.58 -4.55
N TYR A 141 2.85 -3.87 -5.73
CA TYR A 141 1.65 -4.68 -5.85
C TYR A 141 1.84 -6.11 -5.30
N LYS A 142 2.94 -6.77 -5.66
CA LYS A 142 3.28 -8.12 -5.19
C LYS A 142 3.45 -8.18 -3.68
N GLU A 143 4.12 -7.20 -3.09
CA GLU A 143 4.30 -7.09 -1.65
C GLU A 143 2.96 -6.99 -0.92
N ASN A 144 2.02 -6.19 -1.44
CA ASN A 144 0.67 -6.10 -0.85
C ASN A 144 -0.09 -7.42 -0.99
N LEU A 145 0.02 -8.11 -2.14
CA LEU A 145 -0.59 -9.42 -2.34
C LEU A 145 -0.03 -10.47 -1.36
N GLU A 146 1.28 -10.46 -1.14
CA GLU A 146 1.95 -11.34 -0.19
C GLU A 146 1.56 -11.01 1.26
N ARG A 147 1.50 -9.72 1.64
CA ARG A 147 0.99 -9.27 2.95
C ARG A 147 -0.41 -9.83 3.20
N ALA A 148 -1.32 -9.70 2.22
CA ALA A 148 -2.69 -10.19 2.35
C ALA A 148 -2.73 -11.73 2.47
N LYS A 149 -2.01 -12.44 1.61
CA LYS A 149 -1.93 -13.91 1.65
C LYS A 149 -1.37 -14.43 2.98
N ASN A 150 -0.25 -13.87 3.43
CA ASN A 150 0.41 -14.30 4.67
C ASN A 150 -0.49 -14.10 5.89
N PHE A 151 -1.27 -13.02 5.91
CA PHE A 151 -2.28 -12.81 6.94
C PHE A 151 -3.38 -13.87 6.88
N GLU A 152 -3.99 -14.11 5.71
CA GLU A 152 -5.05 -15.12 5.57
C GLU A 152 -4.59 -16.53 5.94
N ASP A 153 -3.36 -16.89 5.58
CA ASP A 153 -2.79 -18.18 5.96
C ASP A 153 -2.53 -18.27 7.47
N SER A 154 -2.16 -17.16 8.12
CA SER A 154 -1.93 -17.09 9.58
C SER A 154 -3.21 -17.22 10.39
N VAL A 155 -4.35 -16.69 9.91
CA VAL A 155 -5.62 -16.73 10.63
C VAL A 155 -6.43 -18.01 10.41
N LYS A 156 -6.14 -18.80 9.37
CA LYS A 156 -6.81 -20.10 9.13
C LYS A 156 -6.60 -21.09 10.27
N ASN A 157 -5.44 -21.06 10.92
CA ASN A 157 -5.08 -21.95 12.03
C ASN A 157 -4.47 -21.14 13.18
N LEU A 158 -5.31 -20.47 13.96
CA LEU A 158 -4.87 -19.69 15.11
C LEU A 158 -4.42 -20.59 16.28
N THR A 159 -3.12 -20.85 16.34
CA THR A 159 -2.45 -21.43 17.52
C THR A 159 -2.26 -20.36 18.60
N ALA A 160 -1.96 -20.79 19.84
CA ALA A 160 -1.63 -19.87 20.92
C ALA A 160 -0.43 -18.96 20.56
N ASP A 161 0.60 -19.52 19.91
CA ASP A 161 1.78 -18.78 19.47
C ASP A 161 1.43 -17.71 18.42
N ASN A 162 0.59 -18.06 17.42
CA ASN A 162 0.16 -17.09 16.40
C ASN A 162 -0.73 -15.99 17.00
N LYS A 163 -1.57 -16.30 18.00
CA LYS A 163 -2.37 -15.30 18.70
C LYS A 163 -1.49 -14.29 19.46
N LEU A 164 -0.45 -14.76 20.15
CA LEU A 164 0.51 -13.89 20.83
C LEU A 164 1.27 -13.00 19.84
N PHE A 165 1.73 -13.57 18.72
CA PHE A 165 2.37 -12.81 17.66
C PHE A 165 1.46 -11.71 17.08
N LEU A 166 0.20 -12.04 16.80
CA LEU A 166 -0.81 -11.06 16.35
C LEU A 166 -1.02 -9.96 17.38
N ALA A 167 -1.08 -10.30 18.67
CA ALA A 167 -1.25 -9.32 19.73
C ALA A 167 -0.09 -8.32 19.80
N GLU A 168 1.16 -8.79 19.65
CA GLU A 168 2.34 -7.91 19.62
C GLU A 168 2.35 -7.02 18.35
N MET A 169 1.96 -7.55 17.19
CA MET A 169 1.81 -6.74 15.97
C MET A 169 0.75 -5.64 16.12
N LEU A 170 -0.40 -5.98 16.71
CA LEU A 170 -1.50 -5.04 16.93
C LEU A 170 -1.12 -3.98 17.97
N LYS A 171 -0.43 -4.38 19.03
CA LYS A 171 0.11 -3.47 20.03
C LYS A 171 1.10 -2.49 19.41
N ALA A 172 2.02 -2.95 18.56
CA ALA A 172 2.93 -2.07 17.84
C ALA A 172 2.18 -1.03 17.00
N LYS A 173 1.10 -1.43 16.31
CA LYS A 173 0.22 -0.53 15.53
C LYS A 173 -0.56 0.46 16.39
N MET A 174 -0.88 0.13 17.64
CA MET A 174 -1.52 1.04 18.59
C MET A 174 -0.54 2.07 19.17
N THR A 175 0.73 1.70 19.32
CA THR A 175 1.76 2.57 19.89
C THR A 175 2.57 3.35 18.86
N SER A 176 2.48 2.97 17.57
CA SER A 176 3.16 3.66 16.48
C SER A 176 2.44 4.95 16.13
N ASP A 177 2.75 6.01 16.86
CA ASP A 177 2.62 7.38 16.38
C ASP A 177 3.68 7.58 15.28
N ASN A 178 3.29 7.36 14.02
CA ASN A 178 4.09 7.57 12.80
C ASN A 178 5.27 6.61 12.57
N VAL A 179 5.09 5.71 11.60
CA VAL A 179 6.13 5.40 10.61
C VAL A 179 5.52 5.65 9.24
#